data_AF-A0A7V5IH17-F1
#
_entry.id   AF-A0A7V5IH17-F1
#
_cell.length_a   1.000
_cell.length_b   1.000
_cell.length_c   1.000
_cell.angle_alpha   90.00
_cell.angle_beta   90.00
_cell.angle_gamma   90.00
#
_symmetry.space_group_name_H-M   'P 1'
#
loop_
_entity.id
_entity.type
_entity.pdbx_description
1 polymer ?
#
loop_
_entity_poly.entity_id
_entity_poly.type
_entity_poly.pdbx_seq_one_letter_code
_entity_poly.pdbx_strand_id
1 'polypeptide(L)'
;MSIPRKIGEYLEIASIVQAKWDYEVSMNILKKRKRLLVLLGIAAVWIIFAVITAHASDILGGKTAYAPAFYSTKIFLVSIAIGFCAGLITGCIGAGGGFIITPALMAVGVKGILAVGTDLFHIFAKAIMGSVLHGKLGNVNVKVAIAFLVGSIGGATLGGYLQKVVYAKDPILSDAFLSIIYALILGLLSWYGVSDFLKKRKQFRIPIEARPPTPAEVKLANKLQSLNIPPAIRFDEDMVPGGKKISGVILAGGGFVVGLASTLMGVGGGFITFPMFVYVFGISTFTTVGTDIFQIV
;
A
#
# COMPACT_ATOMS: atom_id res chain seq x y z
N MET A 1 -18.42 -40.21 14.67
CA MET A 1 -18.46 -38.73 14.73
C MET A 1 -19.12 -38.19 13.47
N SER A 2 -20.09 -37.28 13.62
CA SER A 2 -20.76 -36.66 12.47
C SER A 2 -19.80 -35.72 11.72
N ILE A 3 -19.95 -35.61 10.40
CA ILE A 3 -19.15 -34.72 9.52
C ILE A 3 -19.10 -33.27 10.05
N PRO A 4 -20.19 -32.66 10.56
CA PRO A 4 -20.17 -31.31 11.11
C PRO A 4 -19.24 -31.17 12.33
N ARG A 5 -19.16 -32.21 13.18
CA ARG A 5 -18.35 -32.19 14.39
C ARG A 5 -16.85 -32.30 14.06
N LYS A 6 -16.49 -33.10 13.06
CA LYS A 6 -15.11 -33.13 12.53
C LYS A 6 -14.70 -31.78 11.95
N ILE A 7 -15.57 -31.13 11.17
CA ILE A 7 -15.29 -29.79 10.62
C ILE A 7 -15.09 -28.78 11.75
N GLY A 8 -15.92 -28.82 12.79
CA GLY A 8 -15.78 -27.96 13.97
C GLY A 8 -14.44 -28.13 14.68
N GLU A 9 -14.03 -29.38 14.96
CA GLU A 9 -12.74 -29.68 15.58
C GLU A 9 -11.56 -29.26 14.70
N TYR A 10 -11.66 -29.44 13.37
CA TYR A 10 -10.62 -28.97 12.44
C TYR A 10 -10.47 -27.44 12.46
N LEU A 11 -11.57 -26.70 12.46
CA LEU A 11 -11.55 -25.23 12.52
C LEU A 11 -11.00 -24.74 13.86
N GLU A 12 -11.38 -25.38 14.97
CA GLU A 12 -10.85 -25.08 16.29
C GLU A 12 -9.33 -25.29 16.35
N ILE A 13 -8.85 -26.46 15.92
CA ILE A 13 -7.41 -26.76 15.88
C ILE A 13 -6.68 -25.78 14.96
N ALA A 14 -7.20 -25.49 13.77
CA ALA A 14 -6.60 -24.54 12.85
C ALA A 14 -6.50 -23.13 13.47
N SER A 15 -7.55 -22.67 14.16
CA SER A 15 -7.54 -21.37 14.84
C SER A 15 -6.52 -21.30 15.98
N ILE A 16 -6.39 -22.37 16.77
CA ILE A 16 -5.41 -22.46 17.86
C ILE A 16 -3.98 -22.48 17.31
N VAL A 17 -3.74 -23.23 16.24
CA VAL A 17 -2.42 -23.31 15.59
C VAL A 17 -2.04 -21.96 14.99
N GLN A 18 -2.97 -21.29 14.31
CA GLN A 18 -2.75 -19.94 13.77
C GLN A 18 -2.44 -18.94 14.89
N ALA A 19 -3.22 -18.95 15.97
CA ALA A 19 -3.01 -18.06 17.11
C ALA A 19 -1.65 -18.31 17.80
N LYS A 20 -1.23 -19.58 17.92
CA LYS A 20 0.11 -19.92 18.43
C LYS A 20 1.21 -19.43 17.51
N TRP A 21 1.06 -19.62 16.20
CA TRP A 21 2.02 -19.13 15.21
C TRP A 21 2.13 -17.61 15.26
N ASP A 22 1.01 -16.89 15.26
CA ASP A 22 0.97 -15.43 15.38
C ASP A 22 1.64 -14.96 16.69
N TYR A 23 1.38 -15.63 17.81
CA TYR A 23 2.00 -15.34 19.10
C TYR A 23 3.52 -15.60 19.07
N GLU A 24 3.97 -16.73 18.54
CA GLU A 24 5.38 -17.08 18.44
C GLU A 24 6.14 -16.12 17.53
N VAL A 25 5.57 -15.77 16.37
CA VAL A 25 6.13 -14.80 15.43
C VAL A 25 6.22 -13.42 16.08
N SER A 26 5.15 -12.95 16.72
CA SER A 26 5.10 -11.65 17.40
C SER A 26 6.09 -11.57 18.57
N MET A 27 6.22 -12.64 19.35
CA MET A 27 7.14 -12.71 20.49
C MET A 27 8.60 -12.98 20.09
N ASN A 28 8.88 -13.39 18.85
CA ASN A 28 10.23 -13.75 18.40
C ASN A 28 11.19 -12.56 18.45
N ILE A 29 10.68 -11.35 18.24
CA ILE A 29 11.44 -10.11 18.32
C ILE A 29 11.64 -9.70 19.79
N LEU A 30 10.56 -9.70 20.57
CA LEU A 30 10.59 -9.27 21.98
C LEU A 30 11.40 -10.22 22.89
N LYS A 31 11.35 -11.54 22.66
CA LYS A 31 12.07 -12.53 23.47
C LYS A 31 13.58 -12.57 23.19
N LYS A 32 14.02 -12.21 21.98
CA LYS A 32 15.44 -12.30 21.59
C LYS A 32 16.11 -10.94 21.70
N ARG A 33 16.89 -10.72 22.78
CA ARG A 33 17.65 -9.48 23.03
C ARG A 33 18.44 -8.98 21.81
N LYS A 34 19.10 -9.88 21.06
CA LYS A 34 19.84 -9.50 19.83
C LYS A 34 18.93 -8.90 18.75
N ARG A 35 17.73 -9.45 18.55
CA ARG A 35 16.77 -8.94 17.54
C ARG A 35 16.14 -7.63 17.99
N LEU A 36 15.83 -7.52 19.28
CA LEU A 36 15.34 -6.27 19.86
C LEU A 36 16.38 -5.15 19.74
N LEU A 37 17.67 -5.43 20.02
CA LEU A 37 18.76 -4.46 19.87
C LEU A 37 18.97 -4.04 18.41
N VAL A 38 18.86 -4.98 17.46
CA VAL A 38 18.90 -4.64 16.02
C VAL A 38 17.74 -3.71 15.64
N LEU A 39 16.53 -4.00 16.13
CA LEU A 39 15.34 -3.18 15.84
C LEU A 39 15.44 -1.79 16.47
N LEU A 40 15.88 -1.71 17.74
CA LEU A 40 16.16 -0.44 18.41
C LEU A 40 17.31 0.31 17.73
N GLY A 41 18.32 -0.39 17.21
CA GLY A 41 19.41 0.20 16.44
C GLY A 41 18.92 0.83 15.13
N ILE A 42 18.08 0.11 14.37
CA ILE A 42 17.44 0.66 13.16
C ILE A 42 16.57 1.87 13.51
N ALA A 43 15.76 1.79 14.57
CA ALA A 43 14.95 2.92 15.02
C ALA A 43 15.82 4.11 15.45
N ALA A 44 16.93 3.87 16.15
CA ALA A 44 17.87 4.90 16.56
C ALA A 44 18.54 5.55 15.36
N VAL A 45 18.93 4.80 14.33
CA VAL A 45 19.47 5.36 13.07
C VAL A 45 18.46 6.32 12.43
N TRP A 46 17.19 5.97 12.39
CA TRP A 46 16.15 6.85 11.84
C TRP A 46 15.88 8.07 12.72
N ILE A 47 15.89 7.92 14.04
CA ILE A 47 15.78 9.04 14.98
C ILE A 47 16.98 9.99 14.82
N ILE A 48 18.20 9.44 14.74
CA ILE A 48 19.43 10.20 14.53
C ILE A 48 19.39 10.90 13.18
N PHE A 49 18.99 10.21 12.10
CA PHE A 49 18.81 10.82 10.78
C PHE A 49 17.78 11.96 10.82
N ALA A 50 16.65 11.78 11.51
CA ALA A 50 15.66 12.82 11.70
C ALA A 50 16.21 14.02 12.50
N VAL A 51 17.01 13.77 13.53
CA VAL A 51 17.66 14.81 14.34
C VAL A 51 18.73 15.55 13.54
N ILE A 52 19.55 14.84 12.75
CA ILE A 52 20.59 15.42 11.89
C ILE A 52 19.95 16.26 10.80
N THR A 53 18.93 15.75 10.10
CA THR A 53 18.19 16.53 9.10
C THR A 53 17.46 17.72 9.71
N ALA A 54 16.99 17.61 10.96
CA ALA A 54 16.46 18.75 11.71
C ALA A 54 17.53 19.79 12.10
N HIS A 55 18.81 19.44 12.15
CA HIS A 55 19.91 20.40 12.38
C HIS A 55 20.61 20.85 11.09
N ALA A 56 20.51 20.08 10.00
CA ALA A 56 21.04 20.39 8.67
C ALA A 56 20.09 21.28 7.84
N SER A 57 19.13 21.95 8.50
CA SER A 57 18.16 22.84 7.86
C SER A 57 18.83 23.93 7.03
N ASP A 58 20.02 24.37 7.43
CA ASP A 58 20.73 25.46 6.76
C ASP A 58 21.41 25.02 5.46
N ILE A 59 21.59 23.70 5.27
CA ILE A 59 22.26 23.10 4.09
C ILE A 59 21.23 22.51 3.10
N LEU A 60 20.10 21.98 3.59
CA LEU A 60 19.07 21.31 2.78
C LEU A 60 17.93 22.23 2.31
N GLY A 61 17.98 23.52 2.65
CA GLY A 61 16.88 24.45 2.49
C GLY A 61 15.98 24.46 3.73
N GLY A 62 15.98 25.60 4.43
CA GLY A 62 15.51 25.78 5.80
C GLY A 62 14.11 25.25 6.16
N LYS A 63 13.91 25.09 7.48
CA LYS A 63 12.66 24.69 8.19
C LYS A 63 11.41 25.49 7.81
N THR A 64 11.51 26.49 6.95
CA THR A 64 10.45 27.41 6.56
C THR A 64 9.67 26.97 5.32
N ALA A 65 10.20 26.07 4.47
CA ALA A 65 9.51 25.73 3.22
C ALA A 65 8.23 24.91 3.44
N TYR A 66 8.22 23.98 4.42
CA TYR A 66 7.09 23.06 4.60
C TYR A 66 6.66 22.77 6.02
N ALA A 67 7.35 23.22 7.08
CA ALA A 67 7.00 22.89 8.47
C ALA A 67 5.50 23.06 8.79
N PRO A 68 4.88 22.19 9.63
CA PRO A 68 3.52 22.37 10.11
C PRO A 68 3.38 23.78 10.70
N ALA A 69 2.25 24.42 10.41
CA ALA A 69 1.99 25.80 10.80
C ALA A 69 2.07 26.01 12.33
N PHE A 70 1.88 24.93 13.12
CA PHE A 70 1.97 24.95 14.57
C PHE A 70 2.61 23.65 15.08
N TYR A 71 3.71 23.75 15.84
CA TYR A 71 4.24 22.64 16.62
C TYR A 71 3.77 22.79 18.07
N SER A 72 2.88 21.92 18.50
CA SER A 72 2.44 21.83 19.89
C SER A 72 2.61 20.40 20.40
N THR A 73 2.95 20.25 21.67
CA THR A 73 2.98 18.94 22.36
C THR A 73 1.67 18.17 22.17
N LYS A 74 0.53 18.88 22.06
CA LYS A 74 -0.78 18.28 21.77
C LYS A 74 -0.82 17.63 20.38
N ILE A 75 -0.38 18.35 19.35
CA ILE A 75 -0.33 17.84 17.96
C ILE A 75 0.59 16.62 17.87
N PHE A 76 1.73 16.67 18.57
CA PHE A 76 2.66 15.55 18.64
C PHE A 76 2.03 14.29 19.25
N LEU A 77 1.39 14.42 20.43
CA LEU A 77 0.72 13.29 21.09
C LEU A 77 -0.45 12.74 20.26
N VAL A 78 -1.25 13.61 19.63
CA VAL A 78 -2.34 13.18 18.75
C VAL A 78 -1.79 12.47 17.51
N SER A 79 -0.69 12.95 16.93
CA SER A 79 -0.05 12.29 15.76
C SER A 79 0.46 10.89 16.10
N ILE A 80 0.99 10.68 17.30
CA ILE A 80 1.36 9.34 17.79
C ILE A 80 0.11 8.44 17.89
N ALA A 81 -0.98 8.95 18.47
CA ALA A 81 -2.22 8.21 18.58
C ALA A 81 -2.79 7.83 17.21
N ILE A 82 -2.77 8.77 16.24
CA ILE A 82 -3.17 8.52 14.85
C ILE A 82 -2.29 7.43 14.23
N GLY A 83 -0.97 7.53 14.36
CA GLY A 83 -0.04 6.52 13.84
C GLY A 83 -0.27 5.14 14.44
N PHE A 84 -0.57 5.06 15.74
CA PHE A 84 -0.91 3.81 16.43
C PHE A 84 -2.23 3.22 15.92
N CYS A 85 -3.31 4.00 15.89
CA CYS A 85 -4.62 3.55 15.42
C CYS A 85 -4.57 3.17 13.93
N ALA A 86 -3.95 3.99 13.09
CA ALA A 86 -3.76 3.68 11.68
C ALA A 86 -2.91 2.42 11.50
N GLY A 87 -1.85 2.25 12.31
CA GLY A 87 -1.04 1.03 12.32
C GLY A 87 -1.88 -0.22 12.62
N LEU A 88 -2.74 -0.19 13.62
CA LEU A 88 -3.65 -1.29 13.96
C LEU A 88 -4.65 -1.58 12.84
N ILE A 89 -5.34 -0.54 12.34
CA ILE A 89 -6.35 -0.70 11.29
C ILE A 89 -5.71 -1.27 10.01
N THR A 90 -4.55 -0.75 9.64
CA THR A 90 -3.87 -1.15 8.39
C THR A 90 -3.21 -2.52 8.53
N GLY A 91 -2.77 -2.90 9.73
CA GLY A 91 -2.37 -4.26 10.04
C GLY A 91 -3.52 -5.26 9.95
N CYS A 92 -4.72 -4.90 10.42
CA CYS A 92 -5.90 -5.78 10.35
C CYS A 92 -6.50 -5.89 8.94
N ILE A 93 -6.57 -4.78 8.19
CA ILE A 93 -7.17 -4.74 6.85
C ILE A 93 -6.16 -5.18 5.78
N GLY A 94 -4.86 -5.05 6.03
CA GLY A 94 -3.80 -5.31 5.05
C GLY A 94 -3.75 -4.29 3.92
N ALA A 95 -4.57 -3.23 3.97
CA ALA A 95 -4.55 -2.16 2.98
C ALA A 95 -3.46 -1.12 3.32
N GLY A 96 -2.68 -0.72 2.31
CA GLY A 96 -1.63 0.29 2.43
C GLY A 96 -2.18 1.57 3.07
N GLY A 97 -1.70 1.88 4.28
CA GLY A 97 -2.39 2.75 5.23
C GLY A 97 -2.58 4.23 4.90
N GLY A 98 -2.15 4.65 3.71
CA GLY A 98 -2.08 6.07 3.40
C GLY A 98 -3.40 6.77 3.14
N PHE A 99 -4.46 5.99 2.91
CA PHE A 99 -5.81 6.56 2.84
C PHE A 99 -6.37 6.99 4.20
N ILE A 100 -5.76 6.54 5.31
CA ILE A 100 -6.17 6.92 6.68
C ILE A 100 -5.21 7.96 7.25
N ILE A 101 -3.90 7.72 7.12
CA ILE A 101 -2.87 8.52 7.80
C ILE A 101 -2.86 9.95 7.29
N THR A 102 -2.81 10.15 5.98
CA THR A 102 -2.70 11.48 5.38
C THR A 102 -3.90 12.37 5.71
N PRO A 103 -5.17 11.95 5.52
CA PRO A 103 -6.32 12.74 5.94
C PRO A 103 -6.39 12.99 7.45
N ALA A 104 -6.00 12.00 8.27
CA ALA A 104 -6.01 12.14 9.73
C ALA A 104 -4.98 13.17 10.21
N LEU A 105 -3.78 13.19 9.63
CA LEU A 105 -2.77 14.21 9.95
C LEU A 105 -3.21 15.60 9.48
N MET A 106 -3.83 15.69 8.29
CA MET A 106 -4.39 16.95 7.79
C MET A 106 -5.48 17.50 8.71
N ALA A 107 -6.34 16.63 9.26
CA ALA A 107 -7.41 17.03 10.20
C ALA A 107 -6.87 17.63 11.51
N VAL A 108 -5.63 17.31 11.90
CA VAL A 108 -4.97 17.84 13.10
C VAL A 108 -4.13 19.10 12.78
N GLY A 109 -4.15 19.57 11.53
CA GLY A 109 -3.49 20.81 11.09
C GLY A 109 -2.09 20.60 10.51
N VAL A 110 -1.71 19.36 10.17
CA VAL A 110 -0.50 19.10 9.39
C VAL A 110 -0.76 19.47 7.93
N LYS A 111 0.11 20.29 7.33
CA LYS A 111 0.03 20.65 5.91
C LYS A 111 -0.03 19.39 5.05
N GLY A 112 -0.89 19.36 4.03
CA GLY A 112 -1.14 18.17 3.21
C GLY A 112 0.13 17.63 2.57
N ILE A 113 0.98 18.49 2.03
CA ILE A 113 2.26 18.06 1.42
C ILE A 113 3.21 17.35 2.41
N LEU A 114 3.21 17.74 3.68
CA LEU A 114 3.97 17.04 4.72
C LEU A 114 3.33 15.72 5.11
N ALA A 115 2.00 15.70 5.23
CA ALA A 115 1.25 14.50 5.57
C ALA A 115 1.49 13.40 4.51
N VAL A 116 1.36 13.76 3.23
CA VAL A 116 1.64 12.90 2.07
C VAL A 116 3.06 12.36 2.10
N GLY A 117 4.07 13.22 2.30
CA GLY A 117 5.48 12.80 2.35
C GLY A 117 5.79 11.88 3.53
N THR A 118 5.24 12.17 4.71
CA THR A 118 5.41 11.36 5.93
C THR A 118 4.83 9.96 5.74
N ASP A 119 3.66 9.90 5.11
CA ASP A 119 2.94 8.66 4.85
C ASP A 119 3.63 7.78 3.80
N LEU A 120 4.14 8.37 2.71
CA LEU A 120 4.96 7.67 1.72
C LEU A 120 6.21 7.03 2.35
N PHE A 121 6.91 7.78 3.22
CA PHE A 121 8.07 7.26 3.93
C PHE A 121 7.70 6.11 4.88
N HIS A 122 6.58 6.24 5.60
CA HIS A 122 6.07 5.19 6.47
C HIS A 122 5.70 3.91 5.70
N ILE A 123 5.11 4.04 4.51
CA ILE A 123 4.77 2.91 3.65
C ILE A 123 6.03 2.25 3.07
N PHE A 124 7.01 3.03 2.63
CA PHE A 124 8.30 2.53 2.17
C PHE A 124 8.99 1.65 3.24
N ALA A 125 9.02 2.08 4.49
CA ALA A 125 9.61 1.30 5.58
C ALA A 125 8.93 -0.07 5.78
N LYS A 126 7.59 -0.13 5.66
CA LYS A 126 6.83 -1.39 5.73
C LYS A 126 7.07 -2.27 4.50
N ALA A 127 7.18 -1.65 3.33
CA ALA A 127 7.37 -2.35 2.07
C ALA A 127 8.70 -3.11 2.03
N ILE A 128 9.78 -2.59 2.63
CA ILE A 128 11.05 -3.32 2.75
C ILE A 128 10.84 -4.67 3.46
N MET A 129 10.18 -4.66 4.61
CA MET A 129 9.91 -5.89 5.37
C MET A 129 9.00 -6.84 4.58
N GLY A 130 7.91 -6.32 4.02
CA GLY A 130 6.94 -7.12 3.27
C GLY A 130 7.53 -7.73 1.99
N SER A 131 8.43 -7.02 1.32
CA SER A 131 9.18 -7.47 0.14
C SER A 131 10.07 -8.65 0.44
N VAL A 132 10.81 -8.59 1.56
CA VAL A 132 11.68 -9.70 1.98
C VAL A 132 10.85 -10.94 2.31
N LEU A 133 9.72 -10.78 2.99
CA LEU A 133 8.83 -11.90 3.34
C LEU A 133 8.20 -12.54 2.09
N HIS A 134 7.58 -11.74 1.22
CA HIS A 134 6.95 -12.24 0.00
C HIS A 134 7.97 -12.76 -1.03
N GLY A 135 9.16 -12.17 -1.06
CA GLY A 135 10.27 -12.66 -1.87
C GLY A 135 10.70 -14.06 -1.46
N LYS A 136 10.75 -14.36 -0.16
CA LYS A 136 11.02 -15.71 0.34
C LYS A 136 9.91 -16.72 0.04
N LEU A 137 8.68 -16.25 -0.15
CA LEU A 137 7.53 -17.08 -0.50
C LEU A 137 7.40 -17.34 -2.01
N GLY A 138 8.27 -16.75 -2.85
CA GLY A 138 8.19 -16.88 -4.31
C GLY A 138 7.05 -16.08 -4.96
N ASN A 139 6.37 -15.21 -4.21
CA ASN A 139 5.20 -14.46 -4.67
C ASN A 139 5.56 -13.18 -5.45
N VAL A 140 6.84 -12.89 -5.67
CA VAL A 140 7.31 -11.63 -6.27
C VAL A 140 7.72 -11.85 -7.72
N ASN A 141 7.01 -11.21 -8.66
CA ASN A 141 7.44 -11.15 -10.05
C ASN A 141 8.25 -9.87 -10.32
N VAL A 142 9.57 -9.98 -10.23
CA VAL A 142 10.50 -8.85 -10.39
C VAL A 142 10.37 -8.17 -11.76
N LYS A 143 10.06 -8.92 -12.83
CA LYS A 143 9.93 -8.34 -14.19
C LYS A 143 8.71 -7.41 -14.27
N VAL A 144 7.58 -7.84 -13.73
CA VAL A 144 6.36 -7.02 -13.66
C VAL A 144 6.59 -5.80 -12.79
N ALA A 145 7.22 -5.97 -11.62
CA ALA A 145 7.55 -4.86 -10.73
C ALA A 145 8.44 -3.80 -11.40
N ILE A 146 9.52 -4.21 -12.09
CA ILE A 146 10.43 -3.27 -12.76
C ILE A 146 9.71 -2.51 -13.88
N ALA A 147 8.92 -3.19 -14.72
CA ALA A 147 8.20 -2.51 -15.80
C ALA A 147 7.18 -1.49 -15.27
N PHE A 148 6.51 -1.83 -14.17
CA PHE A 148 5.61 -0.91 -13.50
C PHE A 148 6.37 0.27 -12.87
N LEU A 149 7.48 -0.01 -12.18
CA LEU A 149 8.34 1.00 -11.53
C LEU A 149 8.83 2.06 -12.52
N VAL A 150 9.24 1.67 -13.73
CA VAL A 150 9.67 2.62 -14.78
C VAL A 150 8.57 3.66 -15.07
N GLY A 151 7.32 3.20 -15.18
CA GLY A 151 6.16 4.07 -15.32
C GLY A 151 5.93 4.94 -14.08
N SER A 152 5.97 4.31 -12.90
CA SER A 152 5.73 4.97 -11.63
C SER A 152 6.72 6.08 -11.32
N ILE A 153 7.99 5.97 -11.72
CA ILE A 153 8.97 7.05 -11.60
C ILE A 153 8.50 8.30 -12.36
N GLY A 154 8.06 8.12 -13.61
CA GLY A 154 7.52 9.23 -14.41
C GLY A 154 6.28 9.85 -13.80
N GLY A 155 5.33 9.00 -13.36
CA GLY A 155 4.09 9.45 -12.72
C GLY A 155 4.34 10.19 -11.41
N ALA A 156 5.20 9.64 -10.56
CA ALA A 156 5.57 10.22 -9.28
C ALA A 156 6.30 11.56 -9.44
N THR A 157 7.21 11.64 -10.42
CA THR A 157 7.92 12.89 -10.72
C THR A 157 6.94 13.98 -11.18
N LEU A 158 6.00 13.64 -12.07
CA LEU A 158 4.97 14.58 -12.51
C LEU A 158 4.04 14.98 -11.37
N GLY A 159 3.61 14.04 -10.53
CA GLY A 159 2.76 14.30 -9.38
C GLY A 159 3.42 15.23 -8.37
N GLY A 160 4.68 14.97 -8.03
CA GLY A 160 5.46 15.82 -7.14
C GLY A 160 5.68 17.22 -7.71
N TYR A 161 5.95 17.31 -9.03
CA TYR A 161 6.05 18.60 -9.71
C TYR A 161 4.73 19.39 -9.65
N LEU A 162 3.61 18.75 -9.98
CA LEU A 162 2.28 19.38 -9.91
C LEU A 162 1.97 19.86 -8.50
N GLN A 163 2.22 19.03 -7.49
CA GLN A 163 1.98 19.38 -6.10
C GLN A 163 2.84 20.56 -5.66
N LYS A 164 4.12 20.59 -6.05
CA LYS A 164 5.02 21.72 -5.76
C LYS A 164 4.55 23.01 -6.44
N VAL A 165 4.08 22.95 -7.68
CA VAL A 165 3.56 24.10 -8.42
C VAL A 165 2.26 24.63 -7.79
N VAL A 166 1.34 23.76 -7.41
CA VAL A 166 0.09 24.15 -6.74
C VAL A 166 0.39 24.76 -5.37
N TYR A 167 1.29 24.15 -4.60
CA TYR A 167 1.71 24.66 -3.30
C TYR A 167 2.39 26.03 -3.40
N ALA A 168 3.22 26.25 -4.42
CA ALA A 168 3.90 27.52 -4.64
C ALA A 168 2.94 28.66 -4.99
N LYS A 169 1.77 28.37 -5.56
CA LYS A 169 0.72 29.36 -5.81
C LYS A 169 -0.02 29.73 -4.53
N ASP A 170 -0.53 28.72 -3.82
CA ASP A 170 -1.24 28.90 -2.56
C ASP A 170 -1.24 27.59 -1.75
N PRO A 171 -0.66 27.57 -0.53
CA PRO A 171 -0.71 26.41 0.36
C PRO A 171 -2.13 25.91 0.67
N ILE A 172 -3.10 26.82 0.82
CA ILE A 172 -4.49 26.47 1.12
C ILE A 172 -5.12 25.76 -0.08
N LEU A 173 -4.81 26.22 -1.29
CA LEU A 173 -5.26 25.58 -2.53
C LEU A 173 -4.70 24.16 -2.67
N SER A 174 -3.44 23.95 -2.27
CA SER A 174 -2.84 22.61 -2.26
C SER A 174 -3.56 21.66 -1.30
N ASP A 175 -3.86 22.12 -0.09
CA ASP A 175 -4.57 21.30 0.91
C ASP A 175 -6.01 21.02 0.48
N ALA A 176 -6.69 22.00 -0.11
CA ALA A 176 -8.03 21.83 -0.70
C ALA A 176 -8.01 20.84 -1.87
N PHE A 177 -7.04 20.96 -2.78
CA PHE A 177 -6.87 20.05 -3.92
C PHE A 177 -6.69 18.60 -3.46
N LEU A 178 -5.83 18.37 -2.46
CA LEU A 178 -5.65 17.06 -1.84
C LEU A 178 -6.93 16.54 -1.21
N SER A 179 -7.61 17.38 -0.44
CA SER A 179 -8.83 17.00 0.27
C SER A 179 -9.96 16.63 -0.69
N ILE A 180 -10.10 17.35 -1.81
CA ILE A 180 -11.08 17.05 -2.86
C ILE A 180 -10.77 15.72 -3.56
N ILE A 181 -9.51 15.48 -3.93
CA ILE A 181 -9.09 14.21 -4.53
C ILE A 181 -9.37 13.05 -3.56
N TYR A 182 -9.03 13.23 -2.28
CA TYR A 182 -9.30 12.25 -1.24
C TYR A 182 -10.80 11.97 -1.08
N ALA A 183 -11.63 13.01 -1.00
CA ALA A 183 -13.07 12.88 -0.86
C ALA A 183 -13.69 12.15 -2.07
N LEU A 184 -13.23 12.46 -3.29
CA LEU A 184 -13.70 11.80 -4.51
C LEU A 184 -13.28 10.33 -4.56
N ILE A 185 -11.99 10.03 -4.40
CA ILE A 185 -11.49 8.67 -4.58
C ILE A 185 -11.97 7.76 -3.44
N LEU A 186 -11.84 8.18 -2.18
CA LEU A 186 -12.31 7.39 -1.05
C LEU A 186 -13.83 7.31 -1.02
N GLY A 187 -14.54 8.36 -1.42
CA GLY A 187 -16.00 8.34 -1.55
C GLY A 187 -16.46 7.34 -2.60
N LEU A 188 -15.87 7.36 -3.80
CA LEU A 188 -16.19 6.42 -4.88
C LEU A 188 -15.84 4.98 -4.51
N LEU A 189 -14.69 4.74 -3.89
CA LEU A 189 -14.27 3.40 -3.48
C LEU A 189 -15.11 2.86 -2.32
N SER A 190 -15.46 3.72 -1.35
CA SER A 190 -16.37 3.35 -0.26
C SER A 190 -17.75 3.01 -0.80
N TRP A 191 -18.28 3.82 -1.71
CA TRP A 191 -19.54 3.55 -2.39
C TRP A 191 -19.49 2.23 -3.17
N TYR A 192 -18.44 2.02 -3.98
CA TYR A 192 -18.25 0.78 -4.73
C TYR A 192 -18.20 -0.44 -3.81
N GLY A 193 -17.37 -0.40 -2.76
CA GLY A 193 -17.23 -1.49 -1.78
C GLY A 193 -18.53 -1.81 -1.05
N VAL A 194 -19.25 -0.80 -0.57
CA VAL A 194 -20.57 -0.97 0.06
C VAL A 194 -21.58 -1.54 -0.94
N SER A 195 -21.58 -1.04 -2.18
CA SER A 195 -22.50 -1.53 -3.21
C SER A 195 -22.24 -2.99 -3.58
N ASP A 196 -20.97 -3.41 -3.65
CA ASP A 196 -20.59 -4.80 -3.92
C ASP A 196 -20.96 -5.69 -2.73
N PHE A 197 -20.66 -5.25 -1.50
CA PHE A 197 -21.07 -5.95 -0.28
C PHE A 197 -22.59 -6.14 -0.20
N LEU A 198 -23.38 -5.09 -0.43
CA LEU A 198 -24.84 -5.15 -0.39
C LEU A 198 -25.41 -6.10 -1.46
N LYS A 199 -24.86 -6.08 -2.69
CA LYS A 199 -25.26 -7.00 -3.77
C LYS A 199 -24.95 -8.46 -3.42
N LYS A 200 -23.82 -8.70 -2.75
CA LYS A 200 -23.31 -10.04 -2.43
C LYS A 200 -23.75 -10.58 -1.08
N ARG A 201 -24.33 -9.75 -0.21
CA ARG A 201 -24.80 -10.13 1.13
C ARG A 201 -25.74 -11.33 1.12
N LYS A 202 -26.47 -11.57 0.03
CA LYS A 202 -27.38 -12.71 -0.13
C LYS A 202 -26.68 -14.02 -0.57
N GLN A 203 -25.43 -13.96 -1.03
CA GLN A 203 -24.62 -15.10 -1.48
C GLN A 203 -23.65 -15.62 -0.40
N PHE A 204 -23.70 -15.09 0.83
CA PHE A 204 -22.72 -15.31 1.91
C PHE A 204 -22.75 -16.70 2.60
N ARG A 205 -23.33 -17.73 1.97
CA ARG A 205 -23.23 -19.13 2.44
C ARG A 205 -21.99 -19.82 1.79
N ILE A 206 -20.80 -19.46 2.31
CA ILE A 206 -19.48 -20.15 2.48
C ILE A 206 -19.13 -21.38 1.58
N PRO A 207 -17.87 -21.62 1.08
CA PRO A 207 -16.54 -21.15 1.59
C PRO A 207 -15.46 -20.63 0.60
N ILE A 208 -14.55 -19.80 1.14
CA ILE A 208 -13.05 -19.83 1.16
C ILE A 208 -12.24 -20.11 -0.13
N GLU A 209 -12.83 -20.35 -1.30
CA GLU A 209 -12.03 -20.36 -2.54
C GLU A 209 -11.88 -18.94 -3.09
N ALA A 210 -10.66 -18.61 -3.51
CA ALA A 210 -10.35 -17.39 -4.24
C ALA A 210 -11.39 -17.20 -5.35
N ARG A 211 -12.20 -16.14 -5.23
CA ARG A 211 -13.30 -15.85 -6.16
C ARG A 211 -12.76 -15.90 -7.60
N PRO A 212 -13.31 -16.73 -8.50
CA PRO A 212 -12.97 -16.63 -9.91
C PRO A 212 -13.35 -15.22 -10.41
N PRO A 213 -12.47 -14.54 -11.18
CA PRO A 213 -12.69 -13.17 -11.61
C PRO A 213 -14.01 -13.03 -12.35
N THR A 214 -14.72 -11.91 -12.16
CA THR A 214 -16.04 -11.73 -12.79
C THR A 214 -15.94 -11.73 -14.32
N PRO A 215 -17.01 -12.10 -15.05
CA PRO A 215 -16.99 -12.09 -16.52
C PRO A 215 -16.59 -10.75 -17.15
N ALA A 216 -16.83 -9.63 -16.45
CA ALA A 216 -16.41 -8.29 -16.86
C ALA A 216 -14.92 -8.02 -16.60
N GLU A 217 -14.38 -8.44 -15.45
CA GLU A 217 -12.95 -8.35 -15.09
C GLU A 217 -12.09 -9.17 -16.07
N VAL A 218 -12.57 -10.35 -16.45
CA VAL A 218 -11.91 -11.21 -17.45
C VAL A 218 -11.87 -10.53 -18.83
N LYS A 219 -12.90 -9.76 -19.21
CA LYS A 219 -12.99 -9.14 -20.54
C LYS A 219 -11.98 -8.00 -20.75
N LEU A 220 -11.77 -7.16 -19.74
CA LEU A 220 -10.79 -6.06 -19.81
C LEU A 220 -9.36 -6.61 -19.76
N ALA A 221 -9.07 -7.51 -18.82
CA ALA A 221 -7.77 -8.14 -18.70
C ALA A 221 -7.38 -8.89 -19.98
N ASN A 222 -8.28 -9.70 -20.55
CA ASN A 222 -8.02 -10.41 -21.80
C ASN A 222 -7.78 -9.46 -22.98
N LYS A 223 -8.50 -8.32 -23.03
CA LYS A 223 -8.29 -7.30 -24.08
C LYS A 223 -6.91 -6.66 -23.96
N LEU A 224 -6.48 -6.29 -22.76
CA LEU A 224 -5.14 -5.73 -22.53
C LEU A 224 -4.02 -6.75 -22.74
N GLN A 225 -4.22 -8.00 -22.35
CA GLN A 225 -3.27 -9.09 -22.57
C GLN A 225 -3.17 -9.51 -24.05
N SER A 226 -4.22 -9.28 -24.85
CA SER A 226 -4.18 -9.51 -26.31
C SER A 226 -3.33 -8.49 -27.07
N LEU A 227 -3.05 -7.33 -26.46
CA LEU A 227 -2.18 -6.31 -27.05
C LEU A 227 -0.71 -6.72 -26.87
N ASN A 228 -0.16 -7.37 -27.88
CA ASN A 228 1.22 -7.88 -27.86
C ASN A 228 2.23 -6.80 -28.30
N ILE A 229 2.35 -5.73 -27.53
CA ILE A 229 3.35 -4.68 -27.76
C ILE A 229 4.64 -5.05 -26.98
N PRO A 230 5.81 -5.17 -27.62
CA PRO A 230 7.06 -5.52 -26.95
C PRO A 230 7.52 -4.38 -26.01
N PRO A 231 8.18 -4.70 -24.87
CA PRO A 231 8.57 -6.02 -24.38
C PRO A 231 7.40 -6.76 -23.69
N ALA A 232 7.17 -8.02 -24.06
CA ALA A 232 6.14 -8.86 -23.44
C ALA A 232 6.69 -9.55 -22.18
N ILE A 233 6.03 -9.33 -21.04
CA ILE A 233 6.44 -9.87 -19.74
C ILE A 233 5.54 -11.02 -19.38
N ARG A 234 6.15 -12.15 -19.00
CA ARG A 234 5.43 -13.36 -18.55
C ARG A 234 5.23 -13.35 -17.04
N PHE A 235 4.08 -13.85 -16.59
CA PHE A 235 3.74 -13.97 -15.18
C PHE A 235 2.77 -15.15 -14.96
N ASP A 236 2.60 -15.54 -13.69
CA ASP A 236 1.71 -16.65 -13.26
C ASP A 236 2.00 -18.00 -13.95
N GLU A 237 3.27 -18.31 -14.23
CA GLU A 237 3.67 -19.58 -14.87
C GLU A 237 3.35 -20.80 -14.00
N ASP A 238 3.41 -20.64 -12.67
CA ASP A 238 3.12 -21.70 -11.69
C ASP A 238 1.62 -21.90 -11.44
N MET A 239 0.77 -20.96 -11.87
CA MET A 239 -0.66 -20.90 -11.53
C MET A 239 -1.56 -21.21 -12.73
N VAL A 240 -1.09 -20.96 -13.95
CA VAL A 240 -1.86 -21.17 -15.19
C VAL A 240 -1.01 -21.96 -16.18
N PRO A 241 -1.49 -23.12 -16.71
CA PRO A 241 -0.78 -23.87 -17.73
C PRO A 241 -0.46 -22.99 -18.95
N GLY A 242 0.82 -22.74 -19.21
CA GLY A 242 1.30 -21.90 -20.32
C GLY A 242 1.66 -20.45 -19.96
N GLY A 243 1.36 -20.00 -18.74
CA GLY A 243 1.66 -18.65 -18.24
C GLY A 243 0.89 -17.53 -18.94
N LYS A 244 0.64 -16.42 -18.24
CA LYS A 244 0.04 -15.22 -18.83
C LYS A 244 1.11 -14.25 -19.31
N LYS A 245 0.75 -13.38 -20.25
CA LYS A 245 1.64 -12.34 -20.78
C LYS A 245 0.94 -10.99 -20.81
N ILE A 246 1.68 -9.94 -20.52
CA ILE A 246 1.22 -8.57 -20.64
C ILE A 246 2.34 -7.70 -21.20
N SER A 247 1.98 -6.69 -22.00
CA SER A 247 2.95 -5.72 -22.49
C SER A 247 3.53 -4.89 -21.35
N GLY A 248 4.86 -4.77 -21.32
CA GLY A 248 5.58 -3.92 -20.37
C GLY A 248 5.24 -2.43 -20.51
N VAL A 249 4.82 -1.97 -21.69
CA VAL A 249 4.37 -0.59 -21.92
C VAL A 249 3.02 -0.34 -21.23
N ILE A 250 2.11 -1.32 -21.26
CA ILE A 250 0.82 -1.23 -20.58
C ILE A 250 1.02 -1.23 -19.07
N LEU A 251 1.93 -2.08 -18.58
CA LEU A 251 2.34 -2.07 -17.17
C LEU A 251 2.96 -0.74 -16.76
N ALA A 252 3.87 -0.17 -17.57
CA ALA A 252 4.43 1.15 -17.31
C ALA A 252 3.36 2.26 -17.36
N GLY A 253 2.37 2.17 -18.25
CA GLY A 253 1.24 3.10 -18.30
C GLY A 253 0.41 3.07 -17.01
N GLY A 254 0.08 1.89 -16.49
CA GLY A 254 -0.54 1.77 -15.17
C GLY A 254 0.36 2.27 -14.05
N GLY A 255 1.65 1.95 -14.15
CA GLY A 255 2.69 2.44 -13.25
C GLY A 255 2.69 3.95 -13.15
N PHE A 256 2.60 4.64 -14.28
CA PHE A 256 2.52 6.09 -14.34
C PHE A 256 1.28 6.65 -13.64
N VAL A 257 0.11 6.06 -13.89
CA VAL A 257 -1.15 6.50 -13.25
C VAL A 257 -1.08 6.30 -11.73
N VAL A 258 -0.59 5.14 -11.29
CA VAL A 258 -0.42 4.86 -9.86
C VAL A 258 0.63 5.74 -9.24
N GLY A 259 1.80 5.91 -9.87
CA GLY A 259 2.85 6.79 -9.36
C GLY A 259 2.36 8.22 -9.19
N LEU A 260 1.60 8.73 -10.16
CA LEU A 260 0.95 10.03 -10.09
C LEU A 260 -0.02 10.10 -8.90
N ALA A 261 -0.92 9.13 -8.77
CA ALA A 261 -1.89 9.09 -7.67
C ALA A 261 -1.23 8.92 -6.29
N SER A 262 -0.20 8.08 -6.18
CA SER A 262 0.53 7.83 -4.94
C SER A 262 1.32 9.06 -4.50
N THR A 263 1.94 9.82 -5.40
CA THR A 263 2.63 11.06 -5.00
C THR A 263 1.65 12.18 -4.67
N LEU A 264 0.52 12.28 -5.38
CA LEU A 264 -0.47 13.30 -5.04
C LEU A 264 -1.11 12.99 -3.69
N MET A 265 -1.58 11.76 -3.49
CA MET A 265 -2.37 11.44 -2.31
C MET A 265 -1.52 10.94 -1.15
N GLY A 266 -0.38 10.30 -1.35
CA GLY A 266 0.34 9.60 -0.27
C GLY A 266 -0.21 8.20 0.01
N VAL A 267 -1.31 7.82 -0.66
CA VAL A 267 -1.84 6.47 -0.60
C VAL A 267 -0.85 5.52 -1.29
N GLY A 268 -0.22 4.66 -0.49
CA GLY A 268 0.68 3.63 -0.97
C GLY A 268 0.03 2.74 -2.02
N GLY A 269 0.85 2.28 -2.97
CA GLY A 269 0.45 1.51 -4.13
C GLY A 269 -0.67 0.51 -3.86
N GLY A 270 -0.58 -0.29 -2.79
CA GLY A 270 -1.55 -1.36 -2.54
C GLY A 270 -3.03 -1.01 -2.44
N PHE A 271 -3.46 0.23 -2.26
CA PHE A 271 -4.89 0.56 -2.38
C PHE A 271 -5.36 0.71 -3.84
N ILE A 272 -4.47 1.14 -4.75
CA ILE A 272 -4.77 1.40 -6.16
C ILE A 272 -4.12 0.34 -7.07
N THR A 273 -2.84 0.05 -6.86
CA THR A 273 -2.05 -0.97 -7.55
C THR A 273 -2.67 -2.36 -7.40
N PHE A 274 -3.14 -2.75 -6.21
CA PHE A 274 -3.69 -4.09 -6.02
C PHE A 274 -4.97 -4.30 -6.86
N PRO A 275 -6.02 -3.44 -6.79
CA PRO A 275 -7.14 -3.53 -7.73
C PRO A 275 -6.72 -3.43 -9.19
N MET A 276 -5.71 -2.63 -9.52
CA MET A 276 -5.22 -2.51 -10.89
C MET A 276 -4.58 -3.82 -11.39
N PHE A 277 -3.73 -4.46 -10.59
CA PHE A 277 -3.08 -5.72 -10.95
C PHE A 277 -4.12 -6.84 -11.13
N VAL A 278 -5.08 -6.93 -10.22
CA VAL A 278 -6.10 -7.98 -10.26
C VAL A 278 -7.14 -7.72 -11.35
N TYR A 279 -7.77 -6.54 -11.37
CA TYR A 279 -8.95 -6.28 -12.20
C TYR A 279 -8.63 -5.68 -13.57
N VAL A 280 -7.55 -4.91 -13.69
CA VAL A 280 -7.15 -4.29 -14.96
C VAL A 280 -6.18 -5.22 -15.70
N PHE A 281 -5.14 -5.70 -15.03
CA PHE A 281 -4.11 -6.52 -15.65
C PHE A 281 -4.35 -8.03 -15.57
N GLY A 282 -5.26 -8.49 -14.71
CA GLY A 282 -5.59 -9.91 -14.59
C GLY A 282 -4.46 -10.77 -14.01
N ILE A 283 -3.59 -10.16 -13.21
CA ILE A 283 -2.52 -10.82 -12.46
C ILE A 283 -3.13 -11.54 -11.27
N SER A 284 -2.65 -12.75 -10.96
CA SER A 284 -3.12 -13.52 -9.82
C SER A 284 -2.98 -12.75 -8.50
N THR A 285 -3.90 -12.97 -7.57
CA THR A 285 -3.88 -12.30 -6.26
C THR A 285 -2.60 -12.62 -5.48
N PHE A 286 -2.11 -13.87 -5.57
CA PHE A 286 -0.90 -14.31 -4.86
C PHE A 286 0.35 -13.57 -5.36
N THR A 287 0.54 -13.48 -6.68
CA THR A 287 1.66 -12.74 -7.27
C THR A 287 1.48 -11.23 -7.09
N THR A 288 0.23 -10.75 -7.10
CA THR A 288 -0.09 -9.33 -6.89
C THR A 288 0.38 -8.84 -5.53
N VAL A 289 0.07 -9.55 -4.43
CA VAL A 289 0.45 -9.10 -3.07
C VAL A 289 1.97 -8.89 -2.97
N GLY A 290 2.76 -9.87 -3.42
CA GLY A 290 4.22 -9.77 -3.33
C GLY A 290 4.80 -8.71 -4.26
N THR A 291 4.32 -8.66 -5.51
CA THR A 291 4.85 -7.77 -6.55
C THR A 291 4.52 -6.30 -6.29
N ASP A 292 3.32 -6.01 -5.78
CA ASP A 292 2.91 -4.66 -5.38
C ASP A 292 3.76 -4.14 -4.22
N ILE A 293 3.97 -4.94 -3.17
CA ILE A 293 4.83 -4.54 -2.05
C ILE A 293 6.27 -4.32 -2.50
N PHE A 294 6.79 -5.18 -3.37
CA PHE A 294 8.15 -5.07 -3.91
C PHE A 294 8.36 -3.81 -4.75
N GLN A 295 7.35 -3.41 -5.51
CA GLN A 295 7.40 -2.22 -6.36
C GLN A 295 7.47 -0.89 -5.59
N ILE A 296 7.02 -0.88 -4.32
CA ILE A 296 7.08 0.31 -3.46
C ILE A 296 8.51 0.59 -2.98
N VAL A 297 9.37 -0.43 -2.92
CA VAL A 297 10.77 -0.34 -2.47
C VAL A 297 11.66 0.10 -3.62
#